data_AF-A0A559UKI8-F1
#
_entry.id   AF-A0A559UKI8-F1
#
_cell.length_a   1.000
_cell.length_b   1.000
_cell.length_c   1.000
_cell.angle_alpha   90.00
_cell.angle_beta   90.00
_cell.angle_gamma   90.00
#
_symmetry.space_group_name_H-M   'P 1'
#
loop_
_entity.id
_entity.type
_entity.pdbx_description
1 polymer ?
#
loop_
_entity_poly.entity_id
_entity_poly.type
_entity_poly.pdbx_seq_one_letter_code
_entity_poly.pdbx_strand_id
1 'polypeptide(L)'
;MKFAVVGATSLIGAKVVKKLNVAGPEVFPLDELGPITLNARSDSRTVVTDDTAGMFSALPGDALIAKGDTRIAPTHYRDWLS
;
A
#
# COMPACT_ATOMS: atom_id res chain seq x y z
N MET A 1 5.98 1.90 -10.82
CA MET A 1 5.84 3.11 -9.95
C MET A 1 5.77 2.65 -8.48
N LYS A 2 6.54 3.20 -7.53
CA LYS A 2 6.63 2.69 -6.13
C LYS A 2 5.51 3.20 -5.20
N PHE A 3 4.73 2.32 -4.57
CA PHE A 3 3.69 2.65 -3.60
C PHE A 3 3.61 1.62 -2.45
N ALA A 4 3.53 2.10 -1.20
CA ALA A 4 3.29 1.25 -0.05
C ALA A 4 1.78 1.13 0.25
N VAL A 5 1.35 -0.06 0.69
CA VAL A 5 0.01 -0.29 1.24
C VAL A 5 -0.05 0.27 2.65
N VAL A 6 -0.88 1.29 2.85
CA VAL A 6 -1.23 1.81 4.18
C VAL A 6 -2.66 1.39 4.48
N GLY A 7 -2.85 0.49 5.44
CA GLY A 7 -4.17 0.06 5.89
C GLY A 7 -4.15 -0.38 7.35
N ALA A 8 -4.88 0.36 8.20
CA ALA A 8 -5.80 -0.16 9.22
C ALA A 8 -6.31 0.99 10.12
N THR A 9 -7.61 1.24 10.11
CA THR A 9 -8.28 2.03 11.16
C THR A 9 -8.93 1.05 12.13
N SER A 10 -8.36 0.87 13.32
CA SER A 10 -9.02 0.16 14.42
C SER A 10 -9.83 1.16 15.25
N LEU A 11 -11.12 0.87 15.40
CA LEU A 11 -12.08 1.63 16.22
C LEU A 11 -11.78 1.42 17.70
N ILE A 12 -10.91 2.26 18.29
CA ILE A 12 -10.84 2.44 19.74
C ILE A 12 -10.84 3.95 20.03
N GLY A 13 -11.92 4.44 20.64
CA GLY A 13 -11.94 5.69 21.40
C GLY A 13 -12.04 6.99 20.59
N ALA A 14 -13.27 7.46 20.38
CA ALA A 14 -13.63 8.68 19.66
C ALA A 14 -13.17 10.02 20.29
N LYS A 15 -12.07 10.07 21.07
CA LYS A 15 -11.65 11.32 21.74
C LYS A 15 -10.17 11.72 21.70
N VAL A 16 -9.26 10.93 21.12
CA VAL A 16 -7.89 11.40 20.83
C VAL A 16 -7.32 10.67 19.61
N VAL A 17 -7.88 10.87 18.41
CA VAL A 17 -7.19 10.36 17.21
C VAL A 17 -6.14 11.39 16.81
N LYS A 18 -4.95 11.29 17.41
CA LYS A 18 -3.74 11.86 16.80
C LYS A 18 -3.57 11.16 15.45
N LYS A 19 -3.28 11.91 14.37
CA LYS A 19 -2.91 11.32 13.08
C LYS A 19 -1.73 10.38 13.33
N LEU A 20 -1.94 9.08 13.14
CA LEU A 20 -0.91 8.06 13.31
C LEU A 20 -0.49 7.59 11.92
N ASN A 21 0.79 7.77 11.59
CA ASN A 21 1.38 7.21 10.38
C ASN A 21 1.78 5.75 10.65
N VAL A 22 1.21 4.80 9.91
CA VAL A 22 1.55 3.38 10.00
C VAL A 22 1.83 2.84 8.60
N ALA A 23 2.85 2.00 8.48
CA ALA A 23 3.16 1.27 7.24
C ALA A 23 3.52 -0.19 7.55
N GLY A 24 3.41 -1.06 6.55
CA GLY A 24 3.95 -2.42 6.61
C GLY A 24 5.48 -2.46 6.51
N PRO A 25 6.09 -3.65 6.68
CA PRO A 25 7.55 -3.80 6.63
C PRO A 25 8.10 -3.78 5.20
N GLU A 26 7.24 -3.84 4.19
CA GLU A 26 7.61 -3.97 2.77
C GLU A 26 7.23 -2.73 1.96
N VAL A 27 8.07 -2.39 0.98
CA VAL A 27 7.80 -1.34 -0.01
C VAL A 27 7.65 -2.00 -1.36
N PHE A 28 6.49 -1.83 -1.98
CA PHE A 28 6.20 -2.34 -3.31
C PHE A 28 6.06 -1.20 -4.33
N PRO A 29 6.16 -1.50 -5.63
CA PRO A 29 5.42 -0.83 -6.68
C PRO A 29 3.92 -1.10 -6.63
N LEU A 30 3.07 -0.10 -6.92
CA LEU A 30 1.60 -0.32 -6.96
C LEU A 30 1.25 -1.28 -8.07
N ASP A 31 1.96 -1.19 -9.18
CA ASP A 31 1.85 -2.12 -10.29
C ASP A 31 2.28 -3.54 -9.91
N GLU A 32 3.01 -3.74 -8.81
CA GLU A 32 3.36 -5.07 -8.29
C GLU A 32 2.31 -5.64 -7.34
N LEU A 33 1.57 -4.80 -6.62
CA LEU A 33 0.51 -5.23 -5.71
C LEU A 33 -0.64 -5.94 -6.45
N GLY A 34 -0.94 -5.50 -7.66
CA GLY A 34 -1.96 -6.09 -8.52
C GLY A 34 -1.67 -7.57 -8.85
N PRO A 35 -0.53 -7.89 -9.50
CA PRO A 35 -0.13 -9.27 -9.76
C PRO A 35 -0.05 -10.15 -8.51
N ILE A 36 0.47 -9.63 -7.38
CA ILE A 36 0.52 -10.40 -6.12
C ILE A 36 -0.90 -10.81 -5.68
N THR A 37 -1.86 -9.89 -5.74
CA THR A 37 -3.26 -10.14 -5.36
C THR A 37 -3.97 -11.10 -6.31
N LEU A 38 -3.78 -10.92 -7.61
CA LEU A 38 -4.42 -11.77 -8.63
C LEU A 38 -3.93 -13.20 -8.53
N ASN A 39 -2.61 -13.40 -8.39
CA ASN A 39 -2.01 -14.72 -8.20
C ASN A 39 -2.53 -15.41 -6.92
N ALA A 40 -2.65 -14.68 -5.81
CA ALA A 40 -3.19 -15.22 -4.56
C ALA A 40 -4.65 -15.72 -4.70
N ARG A 41 -5.41 -15.18 -5.67
CA ARG A 41 -6.81 -15.52 -5.93
C ARG A 41 -7.00 -16.47 -7.11
N SER A 42 -5.92 -17.00 -7.69
CA SER A 42 -5.97 -17.78 -8.94
C SER A 42 -6.66 -17.04 -10.11
N ASP A 43 -6.52 -15.71 -10.15
CA ASP A 43 -7.12 -14.86 -11.17
C ASP A 43 -6.14 -14.67 -12.34
N SER A 44 -6.61 -14.91 -13.57
CA SER A 44 -5.79 -14.91 -14.79
C SER A 44 -5.66 -13.55 -15.47
N ARG A 45 -6.25 -12.49 -14.91
CA ARG A 45 -6.09 -11.14 -15.45
C ARG A 45 -4.64 -10.68 -15.34
N THR A 46 -4.22 -9.84 -16.28
CA THR A 46 -2.89 -9.24 -16.29
C THR A 46 -2.97 -7.79 -15.85
N VAL A 47 -1.90 -7.31 -15.23
CA VAL A 47 -1.75 -5.89 -14.85
C VAL A 47 -0.85 -5.22 -15.88
N VAL A 48 -1.30 -4.08 -16.39
CA VAL A 48 -0.58 -3.25 -17.35
C VAL A 48 -0.38 -1.89 -16.71
N THR A 49 0.86 -1.44 -16.66
CA THR A 49 1.22 -0.09 -16.19
C THR A 49 1.05 0.90 -17.34
N ASP A 50 0.29 1.97 -17.11
CA ASP A 50 0.13 3.09 -18.03
C ASP A 50 0.73 4.35 -17.39
N ASP A 51 1.94 4.71 -17.82
CA ASP A 51 2.65 5.88 -17.30
C ASP A 51 2.04 7.22 -17.79
N THR A 52 1.06 7.16 -18.71
CA THR A 52 0.30 8.32 -19.19
C THR A 52 -1.05 8.49 -18.47
N ALA A 53 -1.31 7.68 -17.44
CA ALA A 53 -2.55 7.68 -16.65
C ALA A 53 -2.71 8.93 -15.74
N GLY A 54 -2.78 10.11 -16.35
CA GLY A 54 -3.20 11.39 -15.77
C GLY A 54 -2.78 11.64 -14.32
N MET A 55 -3.76 11.82 -13.43
CA MET A 55 -3.53 12.16 -12.02
C MET A 55 -2.67 11.12 -11.26
N PHE A 56 -2.64 9.86 -11.72
CA PHE A 56 -1.91 8.79 -11.06
C PHE A 56 -0.42 8.75 -11.44
N SER A 57 -0.01 9.34 -12.57
CA SER A 57 1.42 9.44 -12.93
C SER A 57 2.09 10.73 -12.46
N ALA A 58 1.31 11.68 -11.91
CA ALA A 58 1.81 13.00 -11.51
C ALA A 58 2.54 13.05 -10.15
N LEU A 59 2.48 11.98 -9.36
CA LEU A 59 3.07 11.95 -8.01
C LEU A 59 4.51 11.41 -8.02
N PRO A 60 5.41 11.94 -7.16
CA PRO A 60 6.73 11.37 -6.94
C PRO A 60 6.64 9.89 -6.54
N GLY A 61 7.57 9.07 -7.04
CA GLY A 61 7.58 7.62 -6.81
C GLY A 61 7.81 7.19 -5.35
N ASP A 62 8.04 8.13 -4.44
CA ASP A 62 8.19 7.90 -3.00
C ASP A 62 7.09 8.58 -2.17
N ALA A 63 6.06 9.15 -2.82
CA ALA A 63 5.03 9.96 -2.15
C ALA A 63 4.25 9.18 -1.09
N LEU A 64 4.08 7.86 -1.26
CA LEU A 64 3.40 6.98 -0.31
C LEU A 64 4.36 6.08 0.50
N ILE A 65 5.67 6.30 0.39
CA ILE A 65 6.63 5.55 1.21
C ILE A 65 6.64 6.16 2.62
N ALA A 66 6.67 5.29 3.62
CA ALA A 66 6.80 5.66 5.03
C ALA A 66 7.96 6.64 5.26
N LYS A 67 7.69 7.74 5.96
CA LYS A 67 8.66 8.81 6.28
C LYS A 67 8.62 9.16 7.75
N GLY A 68 9.70 9.73 8.27
CA GLY A 68 9.75 10.33 9.61
C GLY A 68 9.32 9.36 10.71
N ASP A 69 8.30 9.75 11.47
CA ASP A 69 7.77 9.04 12.65
C ASP A 69 6.79 7.90 12.32
N THR A 70 6.82 7.37 11.10
CA THR A 70 5.93 6.27 10.70
C THR A 70 6.23 5.02 11.52
N ARG A 71 5.19 4.48 12.16
CA ARG A 71 5.25 3.20 12.86
C ARG A 71 5.21 2.06 11.84
N ILE A 72 6.22 1.20 11.85
CA ILE A 72 6.23 -0.01 11.03
C ILE A 72 5.53 -1.14 11.78
N ALA A 73 4.45 -1.65 11.20
CA ALA A 73 3.76 -2.86 11.65
C ALA A 73 4.47 -4.11 11.12
N PRO A 74 4.39 -5.26 11.82
CA PRO A 74 5.09 -6.48 11.40
C PRO A 74 4.36 -7.26 10.30
N THR A 75 3.12 -6.91 9.97
CA THR A 75 2.28 -7.66 9.03
C THR A 75 2.74 -7.42 7.59
N HIS A 76 3.10 -8.50 6.89
CA HIS A 76 3.48 -8.46 5.48
C HIS A 76 2.24 -8.32 4.59
N TYR A 77 2.38 -7.78 3.39
CA TYR A 77 1.23 -7.61 2.49
C TYR A 77 0.56 -8.94 2.17
N ARG A 78 1.37 -10.00 1.99
CA ARG A 78 0.90 -11.35 1.70
C ARG A 78 0.08 -11.99 2.83
N ASP A 79 0.32 -11.59 4.08
CA ASP A 79 -0.43 -12.10 5.23
C ASP A 79 -1.91 -11.70 5.16
N TRP A 80 -2.22 -10.57 4.51
CA TRP A 80 -3.61 -10.11 4.28
C TRP A 80 -4.35 -10.87 3.17
N LEU A 81 -3.62 -11.63 2.35
CA LEU A 81 -4.17 -12.35 1.19
C LEU A 81 -4.53 -13.81 1.52
N SER A 82 -4.23 -14.25 2.74
CA SER A 82 -4.53 -15.59 3.25
C SER A 82 -5.95 -15.72 3.78
#